data_AF-A0A3A6MQP0-F1
#
_entry.id   AF-A0A3A6MQP0-F1
#
_cell.length_a   1.000
_cell.length_b   1.000
_cell.length_c   1.000
_cell.angle_alpha   90.00
_cell.angle_beta   90.00
_cell.angle_gamma   90.00
#
_symmetry.space_group_name_H-M   'P 1'
#
loop_
_entity.id
_entity.type
_entity.pdbx_description
1 polymer ?
#
loop_
_entity_poly.entity_id
_entity_poly.type
_entity_poly.pdbx_seq_one_letter_code
_entity_poly.pdbx_strand_id
1 'polypeptide(L)'
;MEWQGIRLKIAILAFLAVLGLLFGGQTVYQKYGYHQPVRQVLEQQEDIKSYEIDDKAPVVRITVKFDRTENLMESYQLLDQALWVANSGRPYELVVTDERNAALTGAYYNSQFAVHQAILQGSFPEMAQVVQDNAREAGAQARVFVDSRNVYIQMEAVDHYLNVVVPRDPGDSGAGRLTGGGLYAQGT
;
A
#
# COMPACT_ATOMS: atom_id res chain seq x y z
N MET A 1 25.62 -25.04 -58.34
CA MET A 1 24.43 -24.48 -57.67
C MET A 1 24.77 -24.30 -56.19
N GLU A 2 25.37 -23.18 -55.78
CA GLU A 2 25.72 -22.92 -54.36
C GLU A 2 25.61 -21.41 -54.03
N TRP A 3 24.49 -20.77 -54.38
CA TRP A 3 24.29 -19.32 -54.15
C TRP A 3 23.12 -18.98 -53.22
N GLN A 4 22.44 -19.99 -52.65
CA GLN A 4 21.27 -19.77 -51.77
C GLN A 4 21.58 -19.93 -50.27
N GLY A 5 22.67 -20.60 -49.90
CA GLY A 5 23.00 -20.86 -48.49
C GLY A 5 23.44 -19.62 -47.69
N ILE A 6 24.05 -18.63 -48.34
CA ILE A 6 24.55 -17.41 -47.66
C ILE A 6 23.41 -16.43 -47.35
N ARG A 7 22.45 -16.29 -48.28
CA ARG A 7 21.28 -15.41 -48.08
C ARG A 7 20.35 -15.92 -46.98
N LEU A 8 20.21 -17.24 -46.84
CA LEU A 8 19.41 -17.85 -45.78
C LEU A 8 20.01 -17.61 -44.40
N LYS A 9 21.35 -17.71 -44.26
CA LYS A 9 22.05 -17.41 -43.00
C LYS A 9 21.87 -15.95 -42.61
N ILE A 10 21.97 -15.01 -43.57
CA ILE A 10 21.76 -13.58 -43.33
C ILE A 10 20.31 -13.28 -42.94
N ALA A 11 19.33 -13.93 -43.59
CA ALA A 11 17.92 -13.79 -43.24
C ALA A 11 17.62 -14.31 -41.81
N ILE A 12 18.21 -15.45 -41.43
CA ILE A 12 18.08 -16.00 -40.06
C ILE A 12 18.75 -15.07 -39.04
N LEU A 13 19.91 -14.48 -39.36
CA LEU A 13 20.61 -13.54 -38.48
C LEU A 13 19.82 -12.25 -38.27
N ALA A 14 19.22 -11.71 -39.34
CA ALA A 14 18.34 -10.54 -39.25
C ALA A 14 17.06 -10.85 -38.46
N PHE A 15 16.47 -12.03 -38.67
CA PHE A 15 15.30 -12.48 -37.92
C PHE A 15 15.61 -12.62 -36.42
N LEU A 16 16.74 -13.23 -36.05
CA LEU A 16 17.20 -13.33 -34.66
C LEU A 16 17.55 -11.97 -34.06
N ALA A 17 18.11 -11.05 -34.85
CA ALA A 17 18.38 -9.69 -34.39
C ALA A 17 17.09 -8.94 -34.06
N VAL A 18 16.07 -9.02 -34.93
CA VAL A 18 14.75 -8.44 -34.67
C VAL A 18 14.06 -9.12 -33.48
N LEU A 19 14.16 -10.44 -33.36
CA LEU A 19 13.62 -11.18 -32.22
C LEU A 19 14.30 -10.75 -30.91
N GLY A 20 15.62 -10.62 -30.92
CA GLY A 20 16.40 -10.14 -29.77
C GLY A 20 16.09 -8.68 -29.43
N LEU A 21 15.77 -7.84 -30.41
CA LEU A 21 15.35 -6.45 -30.20
C LEU A 21 13.93 -6.35 -29.63
N LEU A 22 12.99 -7.19 -30.09
CA LEU A 22 11.65 -7.28 -29.53
C LEU A 22 11.67 -7.84 -28.11
N PHE A 23 12.37 -8.95 -27.87
CA PHE A 23 12.49 -9.55 -26.53
C PHE A 23 13.33 -8.67 -25.59
N GLY A 24 14.42 -8.08 -26.08
CA GLY A 24 15.28 -7.17 -25.32
C GLY A 24 14.53 -5.89 -24.94
N GLY A 25 13.77 -5.31 -25.89
CA GLY A 25 12.91 -4.15 -25.65
C GLY A 25 11.83 -4.44 -24.60
N GLN A 26 11.14 -5.58 -24.70
CA GLN A 26 10.09 -5.96 -23.75
C GLN A 26 10.64 -6.20 -22.34
N THR A 27 11.82 -6.83 -22.22
CA THR A 27 12.43 -7.14 -20.91
C THR A 27 12.97 -5.89 -20.22
N VAL A 28 13.55 -4.95 -20.97
CA VAL A 28 14.01 -3.66 -20.42
C VAL A 28 12.82 -2.80 -20.00
N TYR A 29 11.73 -2.78 -20.78
CA TYR A 29 10.53 -2.02 -20.45
C TYR A 29 9.85 -2.54 -19.16
N GLN A 30 9.80 -3.86 -18.98
CA GLN A 30 9.25 -4.48 -17.77
C GLN A 30 10.13 -4.27 -16.53
N LYS A 31 11.46 -4.28 -16.68
CA LYS A 31 12.38 -4.22 -15.53
C LYS A 31 12.74 -2.79 -15.09
N TYR A 32 12.70 -1.81 -16.01
CA TYR A 32 13.06 -0.42 -15.73
C TYR A 32 11.88 0.56 -15.78
N GLY A 33 10.82 0.30 -16.56
CA GLY A 33 9.74 1.28 -16.78
C GLY A 33 8.69 1.34 -15.67
N TYR A 34 8.45 0.23 -14.96
CA TYR A 34 7.27 0.12 -14.08
C TYR A 34 7.56 0.47 -12.62
N HIS A 35 8.80 0.24 -12.15
CA HIS A 35 9.14 0.37 -10.73
C HIS A 35 9.89 1.64 -10.37
N GLN A 36 10.52 2.33 -11.32
CA GLN A 36 11.37 3.48 -11.01
C GLN A 36 10.61 4.64 -10.36
N PRO A 37 9.48 5.15 -10.88
CA PRO A 37 8.81 6.29 -10.27
C PRO A 37 8.17 5.92 -8.93
N VAL A 38 7.60 4.73 -8.79
CA VAL A 38 7.03 4.22 -7.53
C VAL A 38 8.11 4.07 -6.46
N ARG A 39 9.25 3.44 -6.78
CA ARG A 39 10.39 3.33 -5.86
C ARG A 39 10.97 4.68 -5.49
N GLN A 40 11.06 5.60 -6.44
CA GLN A 40 11.62 6.94 -6.20
C GLN A 40 10.73 7.77 -5.27
N VAL A 41 9.40 7.63 -5.37
CA VAL A 41 8.44 8.21 -4.41
C VAL A 41 8.63 7.59 -3.02
N LEU A 42 8.78 6.27 -2.95
CA LEU A 42 8.96 5.54 -1.68
C LEU A 42 10.31 5.86 -1.02
N GLU A 43 11.36 6.08 -1.81
CA GLU A 43 12.72 6.44 -1.35
C GLU A 43 12.86 7.92 -0.96
N GLN A 44 11.98 8.80 -1.46
CA GLN A 44 11.98 10.23 -1.12
C GLN A 44 11.18 10.57 0.15
N GLN A 45 10.42 9.61 0.69
CA GLN A 45 9.64 9.79 1.90
C GLN A 45 10.47 9.33 3.11
N GLU A 46 10.97 10.28 3.91
CA GLU A 46 11.73 10.00 5.14
C GLU A 46 10.92 9.18 6.16
N ASP A 47 9.59 9.27 6.10
CA ASP A 47 8.67 8.57 7.00
C ASP A 47 8.55 7.05 6.70
N ILE A 48 9.17 6.52 5.65
CA ILE A 48 9.01 5.11 5.25
C ILE A 48 10.23 4.28 5.69
N LYS A 49 9.99 3.39 6.67
CA LYS A 49 11.00 2.47 7.22
C LYS A 49 11.29 1.29 6.27
N SER A 50 10.29 0.80 5.56
CA SER A 50 10.44 -0.29 4.58
C SER A 50 9.24 -0.37 3.64
N TYR A 51 9.46 -0.83 2.41
CA TYR A 51 8.39 -1.10 1.45
C TYR A 51 8.60 -2.42 0.70
N GLU A 52 7.50 -3.08 0.33
CA GLU A 52 7.46 -4.28 -0.50
C GLU A 52 6.44 -4.07 -1.62
N ILE A 53 6.78 -4.49 -2.84
CA ILE A 53 5.91 -4.38 -4.02
C ILE A 53 5.68 -5.79 -4.54
N ASP A 54 4.44 -6.26 -4.48
CA ASP A 54 4.00 -7.54 -5.04
C ASP A 54 3.13 -7.33 -6.29
N ASP A 55 3.74 -7.58 -7.44
CA ASP A 55 3.12 -7.50 -8.76
C ASP A 55 2.50 -8.83 -9.23
N LYS A 56 2.52 -9.88 -8.39
CA LYS A 56 1.94 -11.20 -8.74
C LYS A 56 0.45 -11.29 -8.44
N ALA A 57 -0.07 -10.37 -7.64
CA ALA A 57 -1.49 -10.24 -7.36
C ALA A 57 -2.25 -9.70 -8.58
N PRO A 58 -3.58 -9.94 -8.69
CA PRO A 58 -4.40 -9.38 -9.78
C PRO A 58 -4.39 -7.84 -9.83
N VAL A 59 -3.95 -7.19 -8.74
CA VAL A 59 -3.74 -5.75 -8.59
C VAL A 59 -2.39 -5.56 -7.88
N VAL A 60 -1.61 -4.55 -8.28
CA VAL A 60 -0.29 -4.25 -7.66
C VAL A 60 -0.47 -3.97 -6.18
N ARG A 61 0.16 -4.77 -5.31
CA ARG A 61 0.11 -4.58 -3.86
C ARG A 61 1.38 -3.89 -3.38
N ILE A 62 1.22 -2.77 -2.72
CA ILE A 62 2.29 -1.96 -2.16
C ILE A 62 2.14 -2.01 -0.65
N THR A 63 3.07 -2.70 0.01
CA THR A 63 3.11 -2.80 1.46
C THR A 63 4.13 -1.81 1.99
N VAL A 64 3.71 -0.95 2.91
CA VAL A 64 4.52 0.15 3.42
C VAL A 64 4.53 0.14 4.93
N LYS A 65 5.70 0.36 5.51
CA LYS A 65 5.88 0.54 6.94
C LYS A 65 6.27 1.97 7.21
N PHE A 66 5.37 2.72 7.83
CA PHE A 66 5.70 4.05 8.33
C PHE A 66 6.57 3.94 9.58
N ASP A 67 7.48 4.90 9.76
CA ASP A 67 8.14 5.16 11.02
C ASP A 67 7.12 5.77 12.04
N ARG A 68 7.58 6.14 13.23
CA ARG A 68 6.76 6.83 14.24
C ARG A 68 6.38 8.23 13.76
N THR A 69 5.42 8.31 12.86
CA THR A 69 4.96 9.56 12.29
C THR A 69 3.91 10.22 13.18
N GLU A 70 3.99 11.54 13.34
CA GLU A 70 3.04 12.32 14.15
C GLU A 70 1.61 12.27 13.60
N ASN A 71 1.46 12.24 12.26
CA ASN A 71 0.18 12.26 11.57
C ASN A 71 0.14 11.23 10.42
N LEU A 72 -0.38 10.02 10.71
CA LEU A 72 -0.55 8.97 9.69
C LEU A 72 -1.43 9.41 8.52
N MET A 73 -2.43 10.27 8.75
CA MET A 73 -3.35 10.69 7.69
C MET A 73 -2.60 11.46 6.60
N GLU A 74 -1.75 12.42 6.99
CA GLU A 74 -1.00 13.23 6.03
C GLU A 74 0.00 12.38 5.23
N SER A 75 0.82 11.56 5.90
CA SER A 75 1.80 10.71 5.22
C SER A 75 1.12 9.65 4.34
N TYR A 76 -0.02 9.10 4.77
CA TYR A 76 -0.80 8.17 3.94
C TYR A 76 -1.39 8.86 2.71
N GLN A 77 -1.98 10.05 2.86
CA GLN A 77 -2.58 10.78 1.74
C GLN A 77 -1.53 11.22 0.71
N LEU A 78 -0.39 11.72 1.18
CA LEU A 78 0.70 12.15 0.32
C LEU A 78 1.27 10.95 -0.46
N LEU A 79 1.40 9.81 0.20
CA LEU A 79 1.81 8.56 -0.45
C LEU A 79 0.76 8.02 -1.43
N ASP A 80 -0.52 7.96 -1.06
CA ASP A 80 -1.63 7.54 -1.93
C ASP A 80 -1.74 8.43 -3.19
N GLN A 81 -1.48 9.72 -3.05
CA GLN A 81 -1.47 10.64 -4.19
C GLN A 81 -0.26 10.40 -5.09
N ALA A 82 0.92 10.29 -4.53
CA ALA A 82 2.15 10.09 -5.28
C ALA A 82 2.17 8.73 -6.00
N LEU A 83 1.69 7.66 -5.34
CA LEU A 83 1.55 6.33 -5.93
C LEU A 83 0.52 6.29 -7.06
N TRP A 84 -0.58 7.02 -6.95
CA TRP A 84 -1.57 7.11 -8.03
C TRP A 84 -1.03 7.78 -9.29
N VAL A 85 -0.26 8.86 -9.11
CA VAL A 85 0.42 9.53 -10.21
C VAL A 85 1.49 8.61 -10.82
N ALA A 86 2.31 7.97 -9.98
CA ALA A 86 3.38 7.07 -10.42
C ALA A 86 2.85 5.82 -11.14
N ASN A 87 1.72 5.26 -10.69
CA ASN A 87 1.06 4.09 -11.30
C ASN A 87 0.15 4.48 -12.48
N SER A 88 0.24 5.73 -12.98
CA SER A 88 -0.53 6.23 -14.12
C SER A 88 -2.06 6.02 -13.98
N GLY A 89 -2.58 6.14 -12.76
CA GLY A 89 -4.02 5.95 -12.47
C GLY A 89 -4.51 4.51 -12.56
N ARG A 90 -3.62 3.51 -12.57
CA ARG A 90 -4.00 2.10 -12.47
C ARG A 90 -4.37 1.73 -11.04
N PRO A 91 -5.30 0.77 -10.88
CA PRO A 91 -5.65 0.27 -9.55
C PRO A 91 -4.43 -0.33 -8.84
N TYR A 92 -4.33 -0.09 -7.53
CA TYR A 92 -3.33 -0.67 -6.65
C TYR A 92 -3.90 -0.84 -5.24
N GLU A 93 -3.31 -1.74 -4.46
CA GLU A 93 -3.65 -2.00 -3.06
C GLU A 93 -2.53 -1.45 -2.17
N LEU A 94 -2.86 -0.51 -1.28
CA LEU A 94 -1.89 0.06 -0.32
C LEU A 94 -2.13 -0.54 1.06
N VAL A 95 -1.16 -1.34 1.53
CA VAL A 95 -1.21 -2.05 2.80
C VAL A 95 -0.22 -1.40 3.77
N VAL A 96 -0.72 -0.94 4.92
CA VAL A 96 0.13 -0.38 5.98
C VAL A 96 0.51 -1.50 6.95
N THR A 97 1.82 -1.65 7.19
CA THR A 97 2.38 -2.58 8.18
C THR A 97 2.85 -1.84 9.42
N ASP A 98 2.86 -2.54 10.55
CA ASP A 98 3.18 -1.98 11.86
C ASP A 98 3.99 -2.99 12.72
N GLU A 99 4.35 -2.57 13.93
CA GLU A 99 5.05 -3.40 14.92
C GLU A 99 4.14 -3.62 16.14
N ARG A 100 2.91 -4.07 15.90
CA ARG A 100 1.92 -4.30 16.97
C ARG A 100 2.32 -5.44 17.90
N ASN A 101 1.95 -5.32 19.18
CA ASN A 101 2.01 -6.41 20.15
C ASN A 101 0.59 -6.90 20.52
N ALA A 102 0.50 -7.93 21.36
CA ALA A 102 -0.79 -8.49 21.78
C ALA A 102 -1.68 -7.47 22.51
N ALA A 103 -1.09 -6.56 23.29
CA ALA A 103 -1.83 -5.53 24.02
C ALA A 103 -2.47 -4.50 23.08
N LEU A 104 -1.71 -3.98 22.11
CA LEU A 104 -2.20 -3.06 21.08
C LEU A 104 -3.25 -3.73 20.19
N THR A 105 -3.06 -5.01 19.86
CA THR A 105 -4.03 -5.79 19.09
C THR A 105 -5.35 -5.91 19.86
N GLY A 106 -5.30 -6.19 21.16
CA GLY A 106 -6.48 -6.24 22.03
C GLY A 106 -7.18 -4.88 22.15
N ALA A 107 -6.43 -3.80 22.36
CA ALA A 107 -6.96 -2.44 22.43
C ALA A 107 -7.69 -2.05 21.14
N TYR A 108 -7.10 -2.35 19.98
CA TYR A 108 -7.74 -2.13 18.70
C TYR A 108 -9.00 -2.98 18.53
N TYR A 109 -8.94 -4.27 18.88
CA TYR A 109 -10.08 -5.19 18.79
C TYR A 109 -11.28 -4.72 19.63
N ASN A 110 -11.04 -4.20 20.84
CA ASN A 110 -12.10 -3.63 21.66
C ASN A 110 -12.66 -2.33 21.07
N SER A 111 -11.82 -1.56 20.37
CA SER A 111 -12.21 -0.30 19.74
C SER A 111 -12.99 -0.48 18.44
N GLN A 112 -12.91 -1.66 17.79
CA GLN A 112 -13.47 -1.88 16.45
C GLN A 112 -14.97 -1.58 16.36
N PHE A 113 -15.72 -1.87 17.41
CA PHE A 113 -17.17 -1.63 17.44
C PHE A 113 -17.48 -0.14 17.36
N ALA A 114 -16.76 0.67 18.13
CA ALA A 114 -16.92 2.11 18.10
C ALA A 114 -16.50 2.69 16.75
N VAL A 115 -15.47 2.13 16.11
CA VAL A 115 -15.01 2.53 14.77
C VAL A 115 -16.09 2.27 13.73
N HIS A 116 -16.62 1.05 13.67
CA HIS A 116 -17.66 0.70 12.71
C HIS A 116 -18.98 1.45 12.98
N GLN A 117 -19.33 1.65 14.25
CA GLN A 117 -20.49 2.46 14.62
C GLN A 117 -20.34 3.90 14.14
N ALA A 118 -19.18 4.53 14.35
CA ALA A 118 -18.93 5.90 13.92
C ALA A 118 -18.93 6.05 12.40
N ILE A 119 -18.45 5.06 11.66
CA ILE A 119 -18.53 5.05 10.20
C ILE A 119 -20.00 5.10 9.73
N LEU A 120 -20.89 4.35 10.38
CA LEU A 120 -22.31 4.27 10.01
C LEU A 120 -23.15 5.45 10.53
N GLN A 121 -22.90 5.89 11.77
CA GLN A 121 -23.74 6.86 12.47
C GLN A 121 -23.14 8.28 12.50
N GLY A 122 -21.86 8.43 12.16
CA GLY A 122 -21.13 9.70 12.23
C GLY A 122 -20.66 10.10 13.63
N SER A 123 -20.74 9.20 14.62
CA SER A 123 -20.32 9.44 16.02
C SER A 123 -18.79 9.35 16.20
N PHE A 124 -18.05 10.17 15.44
CA PHE A 124 -16.59 10.18 15.43
C PHE A 124 -15.95 10.67 16.74
N PRO A 125 -16.46 11.70 17.42
CA PRO A 125 -15.90 12.13 18.71
C PRO A 125 -15.96 11.03 19.77
N GLU A 126 -17.08 10.30 19.85
CA GLU A 126 -17.27 9.19 20.77
C GLU A 126 -16.33 8.03 20.46
N MET A 127 -16.17 7.69 19.17
CA MET A 127 -15.19 6.70 18.74
C MET A 127 -13.77 7.09 19.16
N ALA A 128 -13.38 8.35 18.95
CA ALA A 128 -12.04 8.81 19.31
C ALA A 128 -11.77 8.63 20.82
N GLN A 129 -12.76 8.93 21.67
CA GLN A 129 -12.66 8.71 23.11
C GLN A 129 -12.48 7.22 23.45
N VAL A 130 -13.33 6.35 22.89
CA VAL A 130 -13.25 4.90 23.14
C VAL A 130 -11.89 4.32 22.70
N VAL A 131 -11.40 4.74 21.54
CA VAL A 131 -10.08 4.31 21.04
C VAL A 131 -8.95 4.78 21.96
N GLN A 132 -9.01 6.03 22.43
CA GLN A 132 -8.01 6.58 23.36
C GLN A 132 -8.03 5.88 24.72
N ASP A 133 -9.21 5.57 25.24
CA ASP A 133 -9.36 4.89 26.53
C ASP A 133 -8.84 3.45 26.46
N ASN A 134 -9.22 2.69 25.42
CA ASN A 134 -8.72 1.33 25.21
C ASN A 134 -7.19 1.29 25.03
N ALA A 135 -6.60 2.28 24.33
CA ALA A 135 -5.16 2.37 24.20
C ALA A 135 -4.49 2.69 25.54
N ARG A 136 -5.08 3.60 26.34
CA ARG A 136 -4.57 3.98 27.66
C ARG A 136 -4.55 2.78 28.61
N GLU A 137 -5.60 1.95 28.58
CA GLU A 137 -5.65 0.69 29.34
C GLU A 137 -4.54 -0.28 28.94
N ALA A 138 -4.14 -0.28 27.66
CA ALA A 138 -3.02 -1.06 27.15
C ALA A 138 -1.64 -0.40 27.37
N GLY A 139 -1.57 0.74 28.06
CA GLY A 139 -0.32 1.48 28.30
C GLY A 139 0.21 2.22 27.06
N ALA A 140 -0.67 2.55 26.12
CA ALA A 140 -0.36 3.24 24.87
C ALA A 140 -1.12 4.57 24.75
N GLN A 141 -0.65 5.43 23.85
CA GLN A 141 -1.37 6.64 23.45
C GLN A 141 -2.01 6.41 22.08
N ALA A 142 -3.29 6.80 21.91
CA ALA A 142 -3.97 6.72 20.63
C ALA A 142 -4.15 8.10 19.98
N ARG A 143 -3.99 8.16 18.66
CA ARG A 143 -4.44 9.28 17.83
C ARG A 143 -5.37 8.74 16.76
N VAL A 144 -6.47 9.45 16.53
CA VAL A 144 -7.46 9.08 15.53
C VAL A 144 -7.67 10.27 14.60
N PHE A 145 -7.61 10.01 13.30
CA PHE A 145 -7.84 10.99 12.26
C PHE A 145 -8.94 10.48 11.34
N VAL A 146 -9.76 11.39 10.81
CA VAL A 146 -10.88 11.06 9.94
C VAL A 146 -10.84 11.99 8.74
N ASP A 147 -10.83 11.42 7.53
CA ASP A 147 -10.99 12.17 6.29
C ASP A 147 -12.29 11.75 5.57
N SER A 148 -12.50 12.22 4.34
CA SER A 148 -13.69 11.91 3.54
C SER A 148 -13.83 10.43 3.16
N ARG A 149 -12.74 9.67 3.10
CA ARG A 149 -12.67 8.29 2.58
C ARG A 149 -12.34 7.25 3.66
N ASN A 150 -11.54 7.61 4.66
CA ASN A 150 -10.91 6.69 5.58
C ASN A 150 -10.90 7.22 7.03
N VAL A 151 -10.81 6.30 7.98
CA VAL A 151 -10.48 6.52 9.38
C VAL A 151 -9.08 5.95 9.63
N TYR A 152 -8.21 6.76 10.24
CA TYR A 152 -6.83 6.41 10.56
C TYR A 152 -6.69 6.29 12.06
N ILE A 153 -6.17 5.16 12.53
CA ILE A 153 -5.96 4.88 13.94
C ILE A 153 -4.50 4.58 14.14
N GLN A 154 -3.86 5.39 14.99
CA GLN A 154 -2.50 5.16 15.46
C GLN A 154 -2.55 4.87 16.96
N MET A 155 -1.89 3.79 17.38
CA MET A 155 -1.64 3.52 18.79
C MET A 155 -0.14 3.36 18.99
N GLU A 156 0.43 4.17 19.88
CA GLU A 156 1.87 4.21 20.15
C GLU A 156 2.14 3.80 21.60
N ALA A 157 2.89 2.72 21.77
CA ALA A 157 3.46 2.27 23.04
C ALA A 157 4.97 2.54 23.05
N VAL A 158 5.65 2.25 24.17
CA VAL A 158 7.09 2.54 24.34
C VAL A 158 7.94 1.89 23.23
N ASP A 159 7.72 0.61 22.94
CA ASP A 159 8.51 -0.16 21.96
C ASP A 159 7.71 -0.63 20.74
N HIS A 160 6.39 -0.43 20.75
CA HIS A 160 5.48 -0.98 19.74
C HIS A 160 4.52 0.09 19.23
N TYR A 161 4.09 -0.06 17.99
CA TYR A 161 3.09 0.83 17.40
C TYR A 161 2.15 0.06 16.49
N LEU A 162 0.91 0.53 16.38
CA LEU A 162 -0.13 -0.01 15.53
C LEU A 162 -0.68 1.12 14.67
N ASN A 163 -0.72 0.89 13.36
CA ASN A 163 -1.22 1.83 12.37
C ASN A 163 -2.28 1.11 11.55
N VAL A 164 -3.52 1.56 11.63
CA VAL A 164 -4.64 0.96 10.89
C VAL A 164 -5.40 2.02 10.11
N VAL A 165 -5.69 1.70 8.86
CA VAL A 165 -6.51 2.51 7.96
C VAL A 165 -7.79 1.73 7.66
N VAL A 166 -8.93 2.31 7.99
CA VAL A 166 -10.25 1.71 7.80
C VAL A 166 -11.04 2.54 6.78
N PRO A 167 -11.49 1.97 5.65
CA PRO A 167 -12.33 2.70 4.70
C PRO A 167 -13.71 2.98 5.29
N ARG A 168 -14.23 4.19 5.05
CA ARG A 168 -15.56 4.63 5.50
C ARG A 168 -16.69 4.11 4.62
N ASP A 169 -16.40 3.88 3.34
CA ASP A 169 -17.34 3.28 2.40
C ASP A 169 -16.67 2.06 1.76
N PRO A 170 -17.08 0.84 2.12
CA PRO A 170 -16.52 -0.37 1.53
C PRO A 170 -16.89 -0.53 0.03
N GLY A 171 -17.86 0.23 -0.48
CA GLY A 171 -18.21 0.30 -1.90
C GLY A 171 -17.47 1.39 -2.67
N ASP A 172 -17.01 2.44 -1.99
CA ASP A 172 -16.15 3.49 -2.55
C ASP A 172 -14.68 3.21 -2.24
N SER A 173 -14.23 1.99 -2.59
CA SER A 173 -12.81 1.73 -2.85
C SER A 173 -12.40 2.57 -4.07
N GLY A 174 -12.15 3.86 -3.81
CA GLY A 174 -12.20 4.93 -4.80
C GLY A 174 -11.55 4.55 -6.11
N ALA A 175 -12.36 4.40 -7.16
CA ALA A 175 -11.94 4.20 -8.55
C ALA A 175 -10.64 3.38 -8.72
N GLY A 176 -10.55 2.19 -8.11
CA GLY A 176 -9.43 1.28 -8.28
C GLY A 176 -8.36 1.31 -7.18
N ARG A 177 -8.47 2.17 -6.17
CA ARG A 177 -7.62 2.14 -4.98
C ARG A 177 -8.23 1.21 -3.95
N LEU A 178 -7.70 -0.01 -3.86
CA LEU A 178 -8.08 -0.95 -2.80
C LEU A 178 -7.31 -0.54 -1.54
N THR A 179 -7.82 0.47 -0.83
CA THR A 179 -7.25 0.93 0.44
C THR A 179 -8.00 0.27 1.59
N GLY A 180 -7.41 -0.76 2.20
CA GLY A 180 -8.08 -1.50 3.27
C GLY A 180 -7.47 -2.85 3.58
N GLY A 181 -6.15 -2.88 3.83
CA GLY A 181 -5.43 -4.09 4.19
C GLY A 181 -5.10 -4.15 5.68
N GLY A 182 -6.10 -4.04 6.57
CA GLY A 182 -5.91 -4.59 7.92
C GLY A 182 -5.75 -6.11 7.79
N LEU A 183 -4.80 -6.71 8.51
CA LEU A 183 -4.41 -8.14 8.49
C LEU A 183 -5.54 -9.19 8.63
N TYR A 184 -6.81 -8.80 8.65
CA TYR A 184 -7.98 -9.66 8.77
C TYR A 184 -8.40 -10.33 7.45
N ALA A 185 -7.76 -10.01 6.31
CA ALA A 185 -8.06 -10.63 5.02
C ALA A 185 -7.26 -11.93 4.73
N GLN A 186 -6.55 -12.49 5.71
CA GLN A 186 -6.03 -13.87 5.62
C GLN A 186 -7.05 -14.84 6.23
N GLY A 187 -8.11 -15.10 5.48
CA GLY A 187 -9.03 -16.21 5.71
C GLY A 187 -8.88 -17.24 4.61
N THR A 188 -8.26 -18.37 4.97
CA THR A 188 -8.11 -19.66 4.26
C THR A 188 -7.27 -19.71 2.99
#